data_AF-A0A5N6X533-F1
#
_entry.id   AF-A0A5N6X533-F1
#
_cell.length_a   1.000
_cell.length_b   1.000
_cell.length_c   1.000
_cell.angle_alpha   90.00
_cell.angle_beta   90.00
_cell.angle_gamma   90.00
#
_symmetry.space_group_name_H-M   'P 1'
#
loop_
_entity.id
_entity.type
_entity.pdbx_description
1 polymer ?
#
loop_
_entity_poly.entity_id
_entity_poly.type
_entity_poly.pdbx_seq_one_letter_code
_entity_poly.pdbx_strand_id
1 'polypeptide(L)'
;MISALVIRPVTGNFASQQWLNLLRDGLMRAAPHGCTQVFTAQSGSEANELAYKAAFMVYRRKQRGDAPRSEHKQESVVKNQAPRFPDLAILSSKNSFHSRRIASLSTTHSKPVHKIDIPFFEWPQASFPQLKYPLEEHEQEDRREEERCLQEIEHIVDSWRFPVAGITLNHHY
;
A
#
# COMPACT_ATOMS: atom_id res chain seq x y z
N MET A 1 -8.44 -33.60 8.28
CA MET A 1 -7.33 -33.17 9.18
C MET A 1 -6.00 -33.89 8.90
N ILE A 2 -5.83 -34.61 7.79
CA ILE A 2 -4.59 -35.40 7.52
C ILE A 2 -3.54 -34.58 6.73
N SER A 3 -3.94 -33.60 5.93
CA SER A 3 -3.03 -32.87 5.03
C SER A 3 -2.21 -31.73 5.67
N ALA A 4 -2.54 -31.30 6.89
CA ALA A 4 -1.91 -30.12 7.51
C ALA A 4 -0.52 -30.39 8.11
N LEU A 5 -0.20 -31.64 8.44
CA LEU A 5 1.07 -32.01 9.09
C LEU A 5 2.23 -32.24 8.10
N VAL A 6 1.92 -32.57 6.84
CA VAL A 6 2.93 -32.91 5.82
C VAL A 6 3.28 -31.71 4.92
N ILE A 7 2.34 -30.77 4.77
CA ILE A 7 2.53 -29.59 3.95
C ILE A 7 2.86 -28.44 4.88
N ARG A 8 4.14 -28.07 5.01
CA ARG A 8 4.46 -26.67 5.34
C ARG A 8 3.70 -25.85 4.30
N PRO A 9 2.72 -25.00 4.66
CA PRO A 9 1.90 -24.33 3.66
C PRO A 9 2.73 -23.25 2.99
N VAL A 10 3.56 -23.64 2.01
CA VAL A 10 4.05 -22.76 0.96
C VAL A 10 2.89 -22.60 -0.01
N THR A 11 1.85 -21.89 0.44
CA THR A 11 0.63 -21.60 -0.36
C THR A 11 0.97 -20.87 -1.66
N GLY A 12 2.16 -20.27 -1.76
CA GLY A 12 2.66 -19.65 -2.99
C GLY A 12 3.09 -20.64 -4.08
N ASN A 13 3.56 -21.85 -3.75
CA ASN A 13 4.14 -22.78 -4.73
C ASN A 13 3.30 -24.04 -4.94
N PHE A 14 2.71 -24.59 -3.87
CA PHE A 14 1.95 -25.84 -3.91
C PHE A 14 0.67 -25.71 -3.10
N ALA A 15 -0.20 -24.78 -3.51
CA ALA A 15 -1.50 -24.61 -2.89
C ALA A 15 -2.37 -25.87 -3.10
N SER A 16 -3.01 -26.34 -2.03
CA SER A 16 -4.00 -27.41 -2.13
C SER A 16 -5.28 -26.90 -2.79
N GLN A 17 -6.04 -27.78 -3.44
CA GLN A 17 -7.37 -27.41 -3.95
C GLN A 17 -8.32 -26.96 -2.83
N GLN A 18 -8.17 -27.53 -1.64
CA GLN A 18 -8.91 -27.11 -0.46
C GLN A 18 -8.64 -25.63 -0.11
N TRP A 19 -7.41 -25.16 -0.28
CA TRP A 19 -7.06 -23.76 -0.04
C TRP A 19 -7.78 -22.82 -1.02
N LEU A 20 -7.85 -23.19 -2.31
CA LEU A 20 -8.57 -22.41 -3.31
C LEU A 20 -10.06 -22.27 -2.97
N ASN A 21 -10.70 -23.37 -2.57
CA ASN A 21 -12.11 -23.34 -2.15
C ASN A 21 -12.29 -22.45 -0.91
N LEU A 22 -11.39 -22.54 0.07
CA LEU A 22 -11.45 -21.69 1.27
C LEU A 22 -11.30 -20.20 0.94
N LEU A 23 -10.49 -19.84 -0.05
CA LEU A 23 -10.37 -18.45 -0.50
C LEU A 23 -11.64 -17.97 -1.20
N ARG A 24 -12.16 -18.76 -2.16
CA ARG A 24 -13.36 -18.44 -2.95
C ARG A 24 -14.61 -18.36 -2.07
N ASP A 25 -14.82 -19.42 -1.30
CA ASP A 25 -15.99 -19.55 -0.45
C ASP A 25 -15.78 -18.82 0.86
N GLY A 26 -14.62 -18.25 1.18
CA GLY A 26 -14.36 -17.51 2.41
C GLY A 26 -14.21 -16.02 2.16
N LEU A 27 -12.96 -15.59 1.96
CA LEU A 27 -12.57 -14.18 1.81
C LEU A 27 -13.24 -13.52 0.60
N MET A 28 -13.32 -14.22 -0.53
CA MET A 28 -13.86 -13.64 -1.77
C MET A 28 -15.38 -13.43 -1.75
N ARG A 29 -16.12 -14.01 -0.80
CA ARG A 29 -17.56 -13.72 -0.63
C ARG A 29 -17.83 -12.28 -0.24
N ALA A 30 -16.90 -11.64 0.46
CA ALA A 30 -16.97 -10.24 0.86
C ALA A 30 -16.02 -9.37 0.03
N ALA A 31 -15.65 -9.82 -1.18
CA ALA A 31 -14.78 -9.05 -2.06
C ALA A 31 -15.44 -7.72 -2.45
N PRO A 32 -14.76 -6.57 -2.30
CA PRO A 32 -15.26 -5.30 -2.79
C PRO A 32 -15.52 -5.34 -4.31
N HIS A 33 -16.43 -4.49 -4.79
CA HIS A 33 -16.72 -4.38 -6.21
C HIS A 33 -15.44 -4.09 -7.02
N GLY A 34 -15.21 -4.87 -8.08
CA GLY A 34 -14.02 -4.77 -8.93
C GLY A 34 -12.77 -5.53 -8.43
N CYS A 35 -12.74 -5.99 -7.18
CA CYS A 35 -11.62 -6.73 -6.62
C CYS A 35 -11.78 -8.24 -6.83
N THR A 36 -11.21 -8.78 -7.91
CA THR A 36 -11.35 -10.22 -8.26
C THR A 36 -10.18 -11.11 -7.83
N GLN A 37 -9.18 -10.54 -7.14
CA GLN A 37 -7.96 -11.23 -6.73
C GLN A 37 -7.75 -11.09 -5.22
N VAL A 38 -7.18 -12.10 -4.58
CA VAL A 38 -6.83 -12.08 -3.16
C VAL A 38 -5.41 -12.57 -2.97
N PHE A 39 -4.65 -11.86 -2.14
CA PHE A 39 -3.36 -12.31 -1.64
C PHE A 39 -3.41 -12.29 -0.12
N THR A 40 -3.23 -13.46 0.50
CA THR A 40 -3.31 -13.59 1.96
C THR A 40 -2.01 -13.17 2.62
N ALA A 41 -2.13 -12.46 3.74
CA ALA A 41 -1.02 -12.03 4.58
C ALA A 41 -1.23 -12.55 6.02
N GLN A 42 -0.16 -12.70 6.80
CA GLN A 42 -0.26 -13.17 8.19
C GLN A 42 -0.62 -12.03 9.17
N SER A 43 -0.44 -10.78 8.76
CA SER A 43 -0.74 -9.59 9.57
C SER A 43 -1.14 -8.39 8.72
N GLY A 44 -1.72 -7.36 9.34
CA GLY A 44 -2.01 -6.09 8.66
C GLY A 44 -0.76 -5.37 8.16
N SER A 45 0.39 -5.52 8.83
CA SER A 45 1.66 -4.96 8.34
C SER A 45 2.08 -5.62 7.03
N GLU A 46 1.99 -6.94 6.96
CA GLU A 46 2.31 -7.69 5.73
C GLU A 46 1.36 -7.36 4.59
N ALA A 47 0.07 -7.22 4.89
CA ALA A 47 -0.93 -6.85 3.90
C ALA A 47 -0.57 -5.51 3.24
N ASN A 48 -0.19 -4.50 4.04
CA ASN A 48 0.25 -3.20 3.52
C ASN A 48 1.53 -3.30 2.68
N GLU A 49 2.55 -4.01 3.15
CA GLU A 49 3.79 -4.16 2.36
C GLU A 49 3.59 -4.92 1.04
N LEU A 50 2.71 -5.92 1.02
CA LEU A 50 2.32 -6.63 -0.19
C LEU A 50 1.56 -5.71 -1.15
N ALA A 51 0.63 -4.90 -0.63
CA ALA A 51 -0.09 -3.91 -1.43
C ALA A 51 0.88 -2.87 -2.03
N TYR A 52 1.85 -2.38 -1.28
CA TYR A 52 2.84 -1.42 -1.77
C TYR A 52 3.72 -2.03 -2.87
N LYS A 53 4.19 -3.27 -2.67
CA LYS A 53 4.92 -4.01 -3.71
C LYS A 53 4.08 -4.18 -4.97
N ALA A 54 2.81 -4.55 -4.83
CA ALA A 54 1.89 -4.67 -5.97
C ALA A 54 1.73 -3.33 -6.70
N ALA A 55 1.55 -2.22 -5.98
CA ALA A 55 1.48 -0.88 -6.56
C ALA A 55 2.74 -0.52 -7.36
N PHE A 56 3.94 -0.75 -6.80
CA PHE A 56 5.20 -0.51 -7.51
C PHE A 56 5.36 -1.39 -8.76
N MET A 57 4.98 -2.67 -8.66
CA MET A 57 5.04 -3.61 -9.79
C MET A 57 4.09 -3.19 -10.91
N VAL A 58 2.86 -2.80 -10.57
CA VAL A 58 1.87 -2.30 -11.54
C VAL A 58 2.34 -1.00 -12.18
N TYR A 59 2.84 -0.05 -11.38
CA TYR A 59 3.36 1.22 -11.88
C TYR A 59 4.49 1.01 -12.89
N ARG A 60 5.47 0.16 -12.56
CA ARG A 60 6.57 -0.16 -13.49
C ARG A 60 6.14 -0.99 -14.69
N ARG A 61 5.10 -1.83 -14.55
CA ARG A 61 4.51 -2.53 -15.70
C ARG A 61 3.86 -1.53 -16.65
N LYS A 62 3.10 -0.55 -16.14
CA LYS A 62 2.50 0.52 -16.94
C LYS A 62 3.55 1.34 -17.69
N GLN A 63 4.63 1.73 -17.02
CA GLN A 63 5.74 2.47 -17.67
C GLN A 63 6.47 1.66 -18.74
N ARG A 64 6.64 0.34 -18.51
CA ARG A 64 7.37 -0.53 -19.43
C ARG A 64 6.54 -0.95 -20.65
N GLY A 65 5.21 -0.97 -20.52
CA GLY A 65 4.32 -1.56 -21.52
C GLY A 65 4.68 -3.03 -21.76
N ASP A 66 4.79 -3.40 -23.02
CA ASP A 66 5.11 -4.78 -23.46
C ASP A 66 6.60 -5.09 -23.51
N ALA A 67 7.48 -4.13 -23.19
CA ALA A 67 8.91 -4.36 -23.24
C ALA A 67 9.34 -5.47 -22.24
N PRO A 68 10.25 -6.36 -22.64
CA PRO A 68 10.71 -7.45 -21.78
C PRO A 68 11.48 -6.92 -20.56
N ARG A 69 11.53 -7.72 -19.49
CA ARG A 69 12.33 -7.41 -18.30
C ARG A 69 13.80 -7.62 -18.65
N SER A 70 14.53 -6.54 -18.93
CA SER A 70 15.97 -6.55 -19.24
C SER A 70 16.76 -7.49 -18.31
N GLU A 71 17.50 -8.43 -18.89
CA GLU A 71 18.32 -9.43 -18.18
C GLU A 71 19.46 -8.75 -17.38
N HIS A 72 20.11 -7.73 -17.94
CA HIS A 72 21.13 -6.92 -17.24
C HIS A 72 20.65 -6.24 -15.94
N LYS A 73 19.33 -6.10 -15.72
CA LYS A 73 18.77 -5.56 -14.46
C LYS A 73 18.67 -6.61 -13.36
N GLN A 74 18.76 -7.91 -13.66
CA GLN A 74 18.52 -8.97 -12.68
C GLN A 74 19.67 -9.08 -11.66
N GLU A 75 20.92 -9.07 -12.13
CA GLU A 75 22.09 -9.18 -11.25
C GLU A 75 22.30 -7.93 -10.38
N SER A 76 22.08 -6.74 -10.92
CA SER A 76 22.21 -5.48 -10.18
C SER A 76 21.13 -5.33 -9.10
N VAL A 77 19.90 -5.80 -9.37
CA VAL A 77 18.79 -5.80 -8.40
C VAL A 77 19.10 -6.67 -7.18
N VAL A 78 19.67 -7.86 -7.38
CA VAL A 78 20.05 -8.75 -6.26
C VAL A 78 21.16 -8.14 -5.39
N LYS A 79 22.05 -7.36 -6.00
CA LYS A 79 23.15 -6.67 -5.31
C LYS A 79 22.76 -5.35 -4.66
N ASN A 80 21.47 -4.98 -4.73
CA ASN A 80 20.99 -3.70 -4.27
C ASN A 80 21.69 -2.48 -4.93
N GLN A 81 22.08 -2.62 -6.21
CA GLN A 81 22.88 -1.63 -6.95
C GLN A 81 22.05 -0.87 -7.99
N ALA A 82 22.51 0.33 -8.32
CA ALA A 82 21.93 1.20 -9.34
C ALA A 82 22.06 0.58 -10.77
N PRO A 83 21.30 1.03 -11.82
CA PRO A 83 20.47 2.24 -11.88
C PRO A 83 19.38 2.14 -10.83
N ARG A 84 19.30 3.19 -9.98
CA ARG A 84 18.65 3.18 -8.66
C ARG A 84 17.39 2.32 -8.69
N PHE A 85 17.23 1.51 -7.64
CA PHE A 85 15.95 0.95 -7.27
C PHE A 85 14.82 1.90 -7.60
N PRO A 86 13.60 1.42 -7.93
CA PRO A 86 12.53 2.31 -8.30
C PRO A 86 12.36 3.41 -7.25
N ASP A 87 12.78 4.62 -7.61
CA ASP A 87 12.54 5.81 -6.83
C ASP A 87 11.05 6.12 -6.99
N LEU A 88 10.23 5.36 -6.28
CA LEU A 88 8.78 5.43 -6.24
C LEU A 88 8.35 5.69 -4.82
N ALA A 89 7.23 6.38 -4.66
CA ALA A 89 6.68 6.72 -3.38
C ALA A 89 5.27 6.17 -3.18
N ILE A 90 4.88 5.99 -1.92
CA ILE A 90 3.49 5.80 -1.51
C ILE A 90 3.09 7.05 -0.75
N LEU A 91 2.05 7.74 -1.22
CA LEU A 91 1.48 8.88 -0.51
C LEU A 91 0.61 8.36 0.64
N SER A 92 0.72 8.98 1.81
CA SER A 92 -0.07 8.65 3.01
C SER A 92 -0.75 9.88 3.59
N SER A 93 -1.70 9.72 4.51
CA SER A 93 -2.29 10.87 5.21
C SER A 93 -1.54 11.20 6.50
N LYS A 94 -1.52 12.48 6.88
CA LYS A 94 -1.13 12.94 8.22
C LYS A 94 -1.99 12.23 9.28
N ASN A 95 -1.44 12.01 10.48
CA ASN A 95 -2.10 11.32 11.59
C ASN A 95 -2.56 9.86 11.33
N SER A 96 -2.06 9.23 10.25
CA SER A 96 -2.41 7.84 9.91
C SER A 96 -1.62 6.80 10.70
N PHE A 97 -2.13 5.57 10.71
CA PHE A 97 -1.42 4.40 11.21
C PHE A 97 -1.62 3.22 10.27
N HIS A 98 -0.54 2.81 9.62
CA HIS A 98 -0.47 1.71 8.67
C HIS A 98 0.49 0.61 9.16
N SER A 99 0.58 0.43 10.48
CA SER A 99 1.46 -0.53 11.17
C SER A 99 2.94 -0.11 11.27
N ARG A 100 3.84 -1.07 11.56
CA ARG A 100 5.19 -0.81 12.11
C ARG A 100 6.36 -1.48 11.37
N ARG A 101 6.14 -2.20 10.27
CA ARG A 101 7.27 -2.66 9.43
C ARG A 101 7.79 -1.49 8.61
N ILE A 102 9.06 -1.50 8.20
CA ILE A 102 9.75 -0.32 7.65
C ILE A 102 8.94 0.43 6.59
N ALA A 103 8.39 -0.26 5.57
CA ALA A 103 7.61 0.40 4.53
C ALA A 103 6.27 0.92 5.05
N SER A 104 5.58 0.11 5.85
CA SER A 104 4.28 0.47 6.43
C SER A 104 4.39 1.54 7.54
N LEU A 105 5.54 1.62 8.20
CA LEU A 105 5.93 2.63 9.18
C LEU A 105 6.26 3.95 8.49
N SER A 106 6.82 3.91 7.28
CA SER A 106 7.08 5.11 6.48
C SER A 106 5.78 5.86 6.16
N THR A 107 4.68 5.11 6.02
CA THR A 107 3.33 5.65 5.85
C THR A 107 2.58 5.87 7.17
N THR A 108 3.14 5.52 8.34
CA THR A 108 2.51 5.77 9.65
C THR A 108 2.95 7.12 10.19
N HIS A 109 2.01 7.95 10.67
CA HIS A 109 2.27 9.29 11.22
C HIS A 109 1.49 9.56 12.50
N SER A 110 1.19 8.53 13.30
CA SER A 110 0.30 8.67 14.46
C SER A 110 0.96 9.20 15.73
N LYS A 111 2.16 8.72 16.11
CA LYS A 111 2.86 9.14 17.34
C LYS A 111 4.38 9.06 17.17
N PRO A 112 5.18 9.98 17.76
CA PRO A 112 6.65 9.95 17.67
C PRO A 112 7.27 8.63 18.17
N VAL A 113 6.75 8.07 19.28
CA VAL A 113 7.22 6.81 19.87
C VAL A 113 7.11 5.61 18.92
N HIS A 114 6.33 5.70 17.85
CA HIS A 114 6.25 4.65 16.84
C HIS A 114 7.42 4.69 15.85
N LYS A 115 8.10 5.83 15.66
CA LYS A 115 9.10 6.04 14.59
C LYS A 115 10.50 6.41 15.07
N ILE A 116 10.64 6.90 16.31
CA ILE A 116 11.94 7.34 16.84
C ILE A 116 12.97 6.21 16.71
N ASP A 117 14.19 6.56 16.28
CA ASP A 117 15.34 5.65 16.09
C ASP A 117 15.15 4.53 15.04
N ILE A 118 14.11 4.59 14.19
CA ILE A 118 13.85 3.60 13.14
C ILE A 118 13.98 4.27 11.76
N PRO A 119 14.74 3.70 10.81
CA PRO A 119 14.80 4.23 9.45
C PRO A 119 13.45 4.09 8.72
N PHE A 120 13.14 5.06 7.88
CA PHE A 120 11.94 5.07 7.04
C PHE A 120 12.25 5.69 5.67
N PHE A 121 11.36 5.46 4.70
CA PHE A 121 11.45 6.04 3.37
C PHE A 121 10.97 7.49 3.36
N GLU A 122 11.63 8.35 2.59
CA GLU A 122 11.20 9.72 2.31
C GLU A 122 10.01 9.74 1.35
N TRP A 123 8.85 9.31 1.84
CA TRP A 123 7.58 9.30 1.10
C TRP A 123 6.68 10.46 1.54
N PRO A 124 5.85 11.00 0.63
CA PRO A 124 5.06 12.17 0.93
C PRO A 124 3.86 11.84 1.82
N GLN A 125 3.38 12.87 2.50
CA GLN A 125 2.13 12.83 3.24
C GLN A 125 1.25 14.04 2.90
N ALA A 126 -0.06 13.82 2.79
CA ALA A 126 -1.05 14.87 2.57
C ALA A 126 -1.92 15.06 3.82
N SER A 127 -2.57 16.21 3.94
CA SER A 127 -3.60 16.41 4.97
C SER A 127 -4.79 15.48 4.77
N PHE A 128 -5.45 15.13 5.87
CA PHE A 128 -6.75 14.45 5.86
C PHE A 128 -7.81 15.42 6.37
N PRO A 129 -9.01 15.49 5.75
CA PRO A 129 -10.03 16.46 6.12
C PRO A 129 -10.34 16.44 7.62
N GLN A 130 -10.38 17.61 8.24
CA GLN A 130 -10.77 17.78 9.64
C GLN A 130 -12.17 18.40 9.69
N LEU A 131 -13.18 17.53 9.64
CA LEU A 131 -14.59 17.93 9.62
C LEU A 131 -15.02 18.53 10.96
N LYS A 132 -15.92 19.50 10.91
CA LYS A 132 -16.50 20.13 12.09
C LYS A 132 -17.86 19.53 12.40
N TYR A 133 -18.15 19.36 13.68
CA TYR A 133 -19.40 18.77 14.16
C TYR A 133 -20.22 19.79 14.96
N PRO A 134 -21.56 19.81 14.83
CA PRO A 134 -22.40 18.93 13.98
C PRO A 134 -22.21 19.16 12.47
N LEU A 135 -22.23 18.09 11.66
CA LEU A 135 -21.89 18.15 10.23
C LEU A 135 -22.87 19.04 9.44
N GLU A 136 -24.15 19.02 9.84
CA GLU A 136 -25.22 19.77 9.19
C GLU A 136 -25.04 21.29 9.33
N GLU A 137 -24.30 21.73 10.37
CA GLU A 137 -24.02 23.15 10.64
C GLU A 137 -22.76 23.65 9.91
N HIS A 138 -21.98 22.75 9.31
CA HIS A 138 -20.65 23.05 8.76
C HIS A 138 -20.43 22.54 7.33
N GLU A 139 -21.50 22.19 6.60
CA GLU A 139 -21.43 21.58 5.28
C GLU A 139 -20.54 22.37 4.29
N GLN A 140 -20.61 23.70 4.31
CA GLN A 140 -19.83 24.54 3.40
C GLN A 140 -18.34 24.57 3.79
N GLU A 141 -18.03 24.69 5.07
CA GLU A 141 -16.66 24.65 5.58
C GLU A 141 -16.01 23.29 5.33
N ASP A 142 -16.72 22.21 5.60
CA ASP A 142 -16.26 20.84 5.45
C ASP A 142 -15.99 20.50 3.98
N ARG A 143 -16.89 20.90 3.07
CA ARG A 143 -16.66 20.75 1.63
C ARG A 143 -15.41 21.48 1.15
N ARG A 144 -15.17 22.70 1.66
CA ARG A 144 -13.96 23.47 1.34
C ARG A 144 -12.70 22.79 1.87
N GLU A 145 -12.76 22.19 3.06
CA GLU A 145 -11.64 21.46 3.66
C GLU A 145 -11.33 20.17 2.90
N GLU A 146 -12.34 19.43 2.47
CA GLU A 146 -12.18 18.26 1.60
C GLU A 146 -11.52 18.65 0.28
N GLU A 147 -12.02 19.69 -0.38
CA GLU A 147 -11.46 20.17 -1.66
C GLU A 147 -10.02 20.66 -1.50
N ARG A 148 -9.70 21.36 -0.41
CA ARG A 148 -8.31 21.75 -0.08
C ARG A 148 -7.39 20.54 0.06
N CYS A 149 -7.85 19.47 0.73
CA CYS A 149 -7.07 18.24 0.89
C CYS A 149 -6.85 17.52 -0.45
N LEU A 150 -7.87 17.50 -1.33
CA LEU A 150 -7.75 16.92 -2.67
C LEU A 150 -6.73 17.68 -3.53
N GLN A 151 -6.78 19.02 -3.52
CA GLN A 151 -5.81 19.86 -4.22
C GLN A 151 -4.37 19.65 -3.70
N GLU A 152 -4.19 19.48 -2.38
CA GLU A 152 -2.89 19.15 -1.79
C GLU A 152 -2.37 17.80 -2.30
N ILE A 153 -3.24 16.78 -2.40
CA ILE A 153 -2.87 15.46 -2.95
C ILE A 153 -2.45 15.58 -4.42
N GLU A 154 -3.22 16.27 -5.26
CA GLU A 154 -2.89 16.49 -6.67
C GLU A 154 -1.54 17.19 -6.83
N HIS A 155 -1.34 18.28 -6.09
CA HIS A 155 -0.07 19.02 -6.10
C HIS A 155 1.11 18.13 -5.72
N ILE A 156 0.98 17.31 -4.68
CA ILE A 156 2.04 16.38 -4.26
C ILE A 156 2.31 15.34 -5.35
N VAL A 157 1.28 14.75 -5.94
CA VAL A 157 1.44 13.73 -7.00
C VAL A 157 2.21 14.29 -8.20
N ASP A 158 1.97 15.55 -8.57
CA ASP A 158 2.61 16.20 -9.70
C ASP A 158 4.03 16.72 -9.40
N SER A 159 4.28 17.18 -8.17
CA SER A 159 5.53 17.88 -7.82
C SER A 159 6.54 17.05 -7.02
N TRP A 160 6.14 15.90 -6.47
CA TRP A 160 7.05 15.11 -5.64
C TRP A 160 8.25 14.60 -6.45
N ARG A 161 9.43 14.61 -5.81
CA ARG A 161 10.71 14.20 -6.43
C ARG A 161 10.65 12.83 -7.11
N PHE A 162 9.82 11.94 -6.59
CA PHE A 162 9.65 10.57 -7.04
C PHE A 162 8.19 10.32 -7.43
N PRO A 163 7.91 9.57 -8.51
CA PRO A 163 6.52 9.30 -8.87
C PRO A 163 5.77 8.55 -7.76
N VAL A 164 4.57 9.03 -7.44
CA VAL A 164 3.66 8.39 -6.48
C VAL A 164 3.00 7.19 -7.16
N ALA A 165 3.36 5.99 -6.72
CA ALA A 165 2.86 4.74 -7.31
C ALA A 165 1.54 4.26 -6.68
N GLY A 166 1.19 4.78 -5.50
CA GLY A 166 -0.04 4.45 -4.79
C GLY A 166 -0.31 5.44 -3.66
N ILE A 167 -1.57 5.48 -3.24
CA ILE A 167 -2.05 6.29 -2.12
C ILE A 167 -2.64 5.33 -1.08
N THR A 168 -2.24 5.46 0.18
CA THR A 168 -2.79 4.71 1.31
C THR A 168 -3.51 5.67 2.26
N LEU A 169 -4.74 5.32 2.62
CA LEU A 169 -5.59 6.11 3.51
C LEU A 169 -6.23 5.17 4.54
N ASN A 170 -6.51 5.69 5.73
CA ASN A 170 -7.36 5.01 6.70
C ASN A 170 -8.80 5.51 6.54
N HIS A 171 -9.76 4.62 6.74
CA HIS A 171 -11.13 5.05 6.97
C HIS A 171 -11.19 5.64 8.38
N HIS A 172 -11.29 6.96 8.49
CA HIS A 172 -11.58 7.62 9.75
C HIS A 172 -13.11 7.59 9.93
N TYR A 173 -13.57 7.00 11.03
CA TYR A 173 -14.97 7.07 11.47
C TYR A 173 -15.16 8.33 12.30
#